data_AF-A0A1W7M8M0-F1
#
_entry.id   AF-A0A1W7M8M0-F1
#
_cell.length_a   1.000
_cell.length_b   1.000
_cell.length_c   1.000
_cell.angle_alpha   90.00
_cell.angle_beta   90.00
_cell.angle_gamma   90.00
#
_symmetry.space_group_name_H-M   'P 1'
#
loop_
_entity.id
_entity.type
_entity.pdbx_description
1 polymer ?
#
loop_
_entity_poly.entity_id
_entity_poly.type
_entity_poly.pdbx_seq_one_letter_code
_entity_poly.pdbx_strand_id
1 'polypeptide(L)'
;MSGEMLRRFLDLVKLDGVILVPPLCDIAWVLDLLDNAAIPFARINPGLDLDRGLCFVIDNNKAAHDVGEAILEMGHRRIGFIDGPESHTAQRERKIGFLDIIGSVAGASVEVRQGDFLFASGFEMGHELLALPKRPTAIFAANDEMAAGVLAAAIERGIDVPGQLSLVGFGGLAVSTHTWPRIATVRQSTIEIARLAGNSLIERDTRDGVAWDRVVTMPYELVTRQSMAPAVR
;
A
#
# COMPACT_ATOMS: atom_id res chain seq x y z
N MET A 1 18.97 9.59 -11.39
CA MET A 1 18.85 10.60 -12.46
C MET A 1 19.22 11.95 -11.85
N SER A 2 20.17 12.70 -12.41
CA SER A 2 20.51 14.03 -11.86
C SER A 2 19.35 14.99 -12.10
N GLY A 3 19.10 15.92 -11.16
CA GLY A 3 18.02 16.91 -11.28
C GLY A 3 18.13 17.77 -12.55
N GLU A 4 19.35 17.95 -13.05
CA GLU A 4 19.64 18.66 -14.31
C GLU A 4 19.11 17.94 -15.55
N MET A 5 19.19 16.60 -15.59
CA MET A 5 18.63 15.80 -16.69
C MET A 5 17.10 15.87 -16.71
N LEU A 6 16.45 15.82 -15.54
CA LEU A 6 14.99 15.95 -15.46
C LEU A 6 14.53 17.34 -15.90
N ARG A 7 15.20 18.40 -15.44
CA ARG A 7 14.87 19.78 -15.82
C ARG A 7 14.96 19.98 -17.34
N ARG A 8 16.06 19.50 -17.95
CA ARG A 8 16.23 19.54 -19.41
C ARG A 8 15.16 18.75 -20.16
N PHE A 9 14.71 17.63 -19.63
CA PHE A 9 13.61 16.85 -20.21
C PHE A 9 12.29 17.63 -20.16
N LEU A 10 11.96 18.25 -19.02
CA LEU A 10 10.74 19.04 -18.86
C LEU A 10 10.69 20.24 -19.82
N ASP A 11 11.80 20.95 -19.99
CA ASP A 11 11.89 22.10 -20.91
C ASP A 11 11.68 21.70 -22.38
N LEU A 12 12.15 20.51 -22.76
CA LEU A 12 12.05 20.02 -24.14
C LEU A 12 10.65 19.49 -24.47
N VAL A 13 10.04 18.74 -23.53
CA VAL A 13 8.77 18.05 -23.78
C VAL A 13 7.58 18.98 -23.56
N LYS A 14 7.72 20.04 -22.74
CA LYS A 14 6.66 21.00 -22.39
C LYS A 14 5.37 20.28 -21.93
N LEU A 15 5.49 19.56 -20.83
CA LEU A 15 4.37 18.77 -20.30
C LEU A 15 3.24 19.67 -19.82
N ASP A 16 2.01 19.36 -20.22
CA ASP A 16 0.80 20.01 -19.72
C ASP A 16 0.43 19.56 -18.30
N GLY A 17 1.05 18.48 -17.80
CA GLY A 17 0.92 18.01 -16.41
C GLY A 17 1.62 16.69 -16.14
N VAL A 18 1.80 16.37 -14.86
CA VAL A 18 2.50 15.16 -14.38
C VAL A 18 1.65 14.40 -13.38
N ILE A 19 1.63 13.07 -13.44
CA ILE A 19 1.10 12.24 -12.34
C ILE A 19 2.29 11.61 -11.60
N LEU A 20 2.41 11.93 -10.32
CA LEU A 20 3.41 11.36 -9.42
C LEU A 20 2.80 10.23 -8.61
N VAL A 21 3.46 9.08 -8.62
CA VAL A 21 3.17 7.93 -7.76
C VAL A 21 4.26 7.80 -6.69
N PRO A 22 4.03 7.07 -5.60
CA PRO A 22 5.05 6.92 -4.59
C PRO A 22 6.28 6.15 -5.13
N PRO A 23 7.49 6.42 -4.59
CA PRO A 23 7.76 7.43 -3.58
C PRO A 23 7.87 8.85 -4.15
N LEU A 24 7.92 9.02 -5.48
CA LEU A 24 8.17 10.30 -6.14
C LEU A 24 7.17 11.39 -5.75
N CYS A 25 5.94 11.02 -5.41
CA CYS A 25 4.91 11.94 -4.96
C CYS A 25 5.26 12.69 -3.66
N ASP A 26 6.21 12.23 -2.85
CA ASP A 26 6.59 12.88 -1.58
C ASP A 26 8.03 13.43 -1.60
N ILE A 27 8.71 13.41 -2.75
CA ILE A 27 10.10 13.87 -2.84
C ILE A 27 10.12 15.38 -3.04
N ALA A 28 10.49 16.12 -1.98
CA ALA A 28 10.49 17.59 -1.97
C ALA A 28 11.16 18.22 -3.20
N TRP A 29 12.37 17.79 -3.58
CA TRP A 29 13.06 18.38 -4.73
C TRP A 29 12.36 18.13 -6.08
N VAL A 30 11.59 17.04 -6.21
CA VAL A 30 10.78 16.77 -7.40
C VAL A 30 9.60 17.73 -7.45
N LEU A 31 8.93 17.93 -6.32
CA LEU A 31 7.83 18.88 -6.21
C LEU A 31 8.33 20.31 -6.45
N ASP A 32 9.48 20.69 -5.88
CA ASP A 32 10.09 22.00 -6.07
C ASP A 32 10.44 22.25 -7.54
N LEU A 33 10.93 21.22 -8.24
CA LEU A 33 11.22 21.31 -9.66
C LEU A 33 9.97 21.61 -10.49
N LEU A 34 8.86 20.95 -10.19
CA LEU A 34 7.60 21.13 -10.92
C LEU A 34 6.94 22.48 -10.63
N ASP A 35 6.97 22.93 -9.37
CA ASP A 35 6.49 24.26 -8.98
C ASP A 35 7.29 25.37 -9.66
N ASN A 36 8.63 25.27 -9.63
CA ASN A 36 9.50 26.25 -10.28
C ASN A 36 9.32 26.29 -11.81
N ALA A 37 8.92 25.17 -12.42
CA ALA A 37 8.61 25.08 -13.84
C ALA A 37 7.13 25.44 -14.16
N ALA A 38 6.32 25.77 -13.15
CA ALA A 38 4.88 26.00 -13.25
C ALA A 38 4.10 24.84 -13.91
N ILE A 39 4.58 23.60 -13.75
CA ILE A 39 3.96 22.39 -14.30
C ILE A 39 2.96 21.82 -13.27
N PRO A 40 1.67 21.66 -13.61
CA PRO A 40 0.71 21.01 -12.71
C PRO A 40 1.07 19.55 -12.45
N PHE A 41 0.79 19.07 -11.24
CA PHE A 41 0.98 17.66 -10.92
C PHE A 41 -0.06 17.05 -9.98
N ALA A 42 -0.59 15.89 -10.35
CA ALA A 42 -1.38 15.08 -9.45
C ALA A 42 -0.49 14.10 -8.69
N ARG A 43 -0.84 13.82 -7.44
CA ARG A 43 -0.10 12.94 -6.53
C ARG A 43 -1.02 11.82 -6.10
N ILE A 44 -0.62 10.59 -6.37
CA ILE A 44 -1.35 9.39 -5.96
C ILE A 44 -0.79 8.89 -4.62
N ASN A 45 -1.67 8.83 -3.62
CA ASN A 45 -1.41 8.40 -2.26
C ASN A 45 -0.18 9.06 -1.58
N PRO A 46 -0.02 10.40 -1.67
CA PRO A 46 1.02 11.10 -0.90
C PRO A 46 0.75 10.97 0.60
N GLY A 47 1.81 11.03 1.40
CA GLY A 47 1.70 11.10 2.87
C GLY A 47 2.23 12.40 3.48
N LEU A 48 2.81 13.31 2.70
CA LEU A 48 3.35 14.60 3.14
C LEU A 48 2.76 15.74 2.31
N ASP A 49 2.85 16.97 2.81
CA ASP A 49 2.52 18.21 2.07
C ASP A 49 1.18 18.11 1.29
N LEU A 50 0.12 17.63 1.93
CA LEU A 50 -1.14 17.28 1.24
C LEU A 50 -1.85 18.50 0.62
N ASP A 51 -1.47 19.70 1.03
CA ASP A 51 -1.86 21.00 0.49
C ASP A 51 -1.04 21.42 -0.75
N ARG A 52 -0.20 20.54 -1.31
CA ARG A 52 0.63 20.81 -2.48
C ARG A 52 0.25 19.90 -3.64
N GLY A 53 -0.44 20.46 -4.62
CA GLY A 53 -0.93 19.75 -5.79
C GLY A 53 -2.28 19.06 -5.59
N LEU A 54 -2.63 18.18 -6.53
CA LEU A 54 -3.87 17.42 -6.56
C LEU A 54 -3.59 16.08 -5.89
N CYS A 55 -3.95 15.98 -4.62
CA CYS A 55 -3.66 14.79 -3.82
C CYS A 55 -4.86 13.84 -3.87
N PHE A 56 -4.66 12.62 -4.38
CA PHE A 56 -5.65 11.55 -4.33
C PHE A 56 -5.21 10.53 -3.28
N VAL A 57 -5.88 10.50 -2.14
CA VAL A 57 -5.46 9.72 -0.97
C VAL A 57 -6.49 8.65 -0.64
N ILE A 58 -6.08 7.62 0.08
CA ILE A 58 -6.98 6.75 0.85
C ILE A 58 -6.68 6.91 2.33
N ASP A 59 -7.64 6.54 3.18
CA ASP A 59 -7.38 6.41 4.62
C ASP A 59 -6.56 5.14 4.89
N ASN A 60 -5.24 5.26 4.77
CA ASN A 60 -4.29 4.16 4.94
C ASN A 60 -4.34 3.59 6.38
N ASN A 61 -4.58 4.46 7.37
CA ASN A 61 -4.66 4.07 8.78
C ASN A 61 -5.90 3.20 9.00
N LYS A 62 -7.09 3.72 8.66
CA LYS A 62 -8.35 2.98 8.79
C LYS A 62 -8.36 1.69 7.96
N ALA A 63 -7.81 1.72 6.75
CA ALA A 63 -7.76 0.53 5.91
C ALA A 63 -6.92 -0.60 6.51
N ALA A 64 -5.79 -0.26 7.15
CA ALA A 64 -4.95 -1.26 7.81
C ALA A 64 -5.52 -1.68 9.17
N HIS A 65 -6.19 -0.78 9.88
CA HIS A 65 -6.98 -1.10 11.06
C HIS A 65 -8.04 -2.16 10.73
N ASP A 66 -8.79 -1.99 9.64
CA ASP A 66 -9.84 -2.93 9.23
C ASP A 66 -9.30 -4.33 8.89
N VAL A 67 -8.08 -4.41 8.36
CA VAL A 67 -7.39 -5.69 8.18
C VAL A 67 -7.10 -6.34 9.53
N GLY A 68 -6.56 -5.58 10.49
CA GLY A 68 -6.27 -6.07 11.83
C GLY A 68 -7.53 -6.53 12.57
N GLU A 69 -8.60 -5.75 12.50
CA GLU A 69 -9.92 -6.10 13.05
C GLU A 69 -10.43 -7.41 12.46
N ALA A 70 -10.46 -7.54 11.12
CA ALA A 70 -10.90 -8.77 10.46
C ALA A 70 -10.07 -10.01 10.87
N ILE A 71 -8.75 -9.86 11.03
CA ILE A 71 -7.87 -10.93 11.51
C ILE A 71 -8.21 -11.33 12.95
N LEU A 72 -8.46 -10.35 13.83
CA LEU A 72 -8.81 -10.59 15.23
C LEU A 72 -10.20 -11.24 15.39
N GLU A 73 -11.18 -10.81 14.59
CA GLU A 73 -12.54 -11.37 14.55
C GLU A 73 -12.54 -12.83 14.13
N MET A 74 -11.62 -13.22 13.22
CA MET A 74 -11.39 -14.62 12.85
C MET A 74 -10.66 -15.43 13.95
N GLY A 75 -10.35 -14.82 15.09
CA GLY A 75 -9.76 -15.49 16.26
C GLY A 75 -8.24 -15.59 16.24
N HIS A 76 -7.56 -14.98 15.26
CA HIS A 76 -6.10 -14.97 15.25
C HIS A 76 -5.55 -14.09 16.37
N ARG A 77 -4.48 -14.55 17.02
CA ARG A 77 -3.79 -13.82 18.10
C ARG A 77 -2.28 -13.76 17.92
N ARG A 78 -1.69 -14.68 17.14
CA ARG A 78 -0.28 -14.64 16.74
C ARG A 78 -0.22 -14.18 15.29
N ILE A 79 0.21 -12.95 15.09
CA ILE A 79 0.06 -12.27 13.80
C ILE A 79 1.45 -11.86 13.33
N GLY A 80 1.72 -12.03 12.03
CA GLY A 80 2.89 -11.48 11.37
C GLY A 80 2.51 -10.24 10.58
N PHE A 81 3.40 -9.27 10.54
CA PHE A 81 3.28 -8.10 9.70
C PHE A 81 4.54 -7.93 8.87
N ILE A 82 4.41 -7.90 7.55
CA ILE A 82 5.51 -7.53 6.66
C ILE A 82 5.27 -6.10 6.21
N ASP A 83 6.05 -5.20 6.79
CA ASP A 83 6.05 -3.78 6.55
C ASP A 83 6.61 -3.45 5.15
N GLY A 84 6.32 -2.25 4.66
CA GLY A 84 6.88 -1.70 3.43
C GLY A 84 8.09 -0.81 3.69
N PRO A 85 8.83 -0.39 2.64
CA PRO A 85 10.04 0.43 2.79
C PRO A 85 9.76 1.75 3.54
N GLU A 86 10.66 2.13 4.44
CA GLU A 86 10.52 3.32 5.31
C GLU A 86 10.34 4.64 4.55
N SER A 87 10.82 4.69 3.30
CA SER A 87 10.70 5.84 2.40
C SER A 87 9.29 6.06 1.86
N HIS A 88 8.36 5.13 2.08
CA HIS A 88 6.99 5.25 1.61
C HIS A 88 6.09 5.81 2.72
N THR A 89 5.81 7.11 2.70
CA THR A 89 5.13 7.79 3.81
C THR A 89 3.77 7.17 4.14
N ALA A 90 2.97 6.85 3.12
CA ALA A 90 1.66 6.20 3.31
C ALA A 90 1.73 4.86 4.05
N GLN A 91 2.90 4.20 4.06
CA GLN A 91 3.11 2.97 4.82
C GLN A 91 3.08 3.21 6.33
N ARG A 92 3.55 4.38 6.80
CA ARG A 92 3.59 4.69 8.23
C ARG A 92 2.18 4.67 8.84
N GLU A 93 1.23 5.27 8.14
CA GLU A 93 -0.18 5.25 8.53
C GLU A 93 -0.76 3.82 8.57
N ARG A 94 -0.42 2.97 7.59
CA ARG A 94 -0.85 1.55 7.60
C ARG A 94 -0.29 0.81 8.81
N LYS A 95 1.00 1.02 9.10
CA LYS A 95 1.66 0.41 10.25
C LYS A 95 0.99 0.82 11.55
N ILE A 96 0.73 2.11 11.74
CA ILE A 96 0.07 2.63 12.94
C ILE A 96 -1.32 1.99 13.10
N GLY A 97 -2.19 2.14 12.09
CA GLY A 97 -3.55 1.62 12.17
C GLY A 97 -3.63 0.12 12.43
N PHE A 98 -2.73 -0.67 11.83
CA PHE A 98 -2.65 -2.11 12.08
C PHE A 98 -2.13 -2.45 13.48
N LEU A 99 -1.04 -1.83 13.93
CA LEU A 99 -0.46 -2.14 15.23
C LEU A 99 -1.37 -1.71 16.40
N ASP A 100 -2.07 -0.57 16.25
CA ASP A 100 -2.96 -0.04 17.28
C ASP A 100 -4.14 -0.99 17.57
N ILE A 101 -4.81 -1.48 16.53
CA ILE A 101 -5.94 -2.41 16.70
C ILE A 101 -5.49 -3.74 17.30
N ILE A 102 -4.34 -4.30 16.85
CA ILE A 102 -3.82 -5.54 17.44
C ILE A 102 -3.43 -5.33 18.91
N GLY A 103 -2.78 -4.21 19.22
CA GLY A 103 -2.38 -3.84 20.59
C GLY A 103 -3.55 -3.61 21.54
N SER A 104 -4.74 -3.30 21.02
CA SER A 104 -5.95 -3.11 21.82
C SER A 104 -6.53 -4.42 22.38
N VAL A 105 -6.14 -5.59 21.84
CA VAL A 105 -6.68 -6.90 22.24
C VAL A 105 -5.71 -7.66 23.11
N ALA A 106 -6.11 -7.94 24.35
CA ALA A 106 -5.31 -8.71 25.30
C ALA A 106 -4.94 -10.11 24.75
N GLY A 107 -3.66 -10.46 24.83
CA GLY A 107 -3.13 -11.74 24.37
C GLY A 107 -2.90 -11.83 22.86
N ALA A 108 -3.20 -10.79 22.08
CA ALA A 108 -2.71 -10.67 20.71
C ALA A 108 -1.27 -10.15 20.69
N SER A 109 -0.49 -10.63 19.72
CA SER A 109 0.91 -10.23 19.51
C SER A 109 1.22 -10.17 18.03
N VAL A 110 2.08 -9.23 17.64
CA VAL A 110 2.50 -9.03 16.26
C VAL A 110 4.01 -9.12 16.13
N GLU A 111 4.46 -9.93 15.18
CA GLU A 111 5.87 -10.05 14.78
C GLU A 111 6.07 -9.25 13.49
N VAL A 112 6.87 -8.19 13.56
CA VAL A 112 7.08 -7.28 12.42
C VAL A 112 8.36 -7.66 11.68
N ARG A 113 8.30 -7.63 10.36
CA ARG A 113 9.43 -7.74 9.45
C ARG A 113 9.40 -6.61 8.42
N GLN A 114 10.58 -6.21 7.97
CA GLN A 114 10.75 -5.09 7.04
C GLN A 114 10.93 -5.62 5.62
N GLY A 115 9.98 -5.35 4.73
CA GLY A 115 10.10 -5.65 3.31
C GLY A 115 10.34 -4.40 2.46
N ASP A 116 10.37 -4.58 1.13
CA ASP A 116 10.66 -3.53 0.15
C ASP A 116 9.60 -3.41 -0.95
N PHE A 117 8.41 -4.00 -0.73
CA PHE A 117 7.31 -4.13 -1.70
C PHE A 117 7.55 -5.07 -2.87
N LEU A 118 8.66 -5.82 -2.91
CA LEU A 118 8.91 -6.83 -3.93
C LEU A 118 8.52 -8.23 -3.46
N PHE A 119 8.20 -9.09 -4.41
CA PHE A 119 7.95 -10.51 -4.16
C PHE A 119 9.08 -11.16 -3.34
N ALA A 120 10.33 -10.88 -3.70
CA ALA A 120 11.51 -11.48 -3.08
C ALA A 120 11.60 -11.16 -1.58
N SER A 121 11.36 -9.90 -1.17
CA SER A 121 11.36 -9.55 0.25
C SER A 121 10.21 -10.22 0.99
N GLY A 122 9.03 -10.32 0.37
CA GLY A 122 7.89 -11.04 0.96
C GLY A 122 8.17 -12.52 1.18
N PHE A 123 8.88 -13.15 0.26
CA PHE A 123 9.29 -14.55 0.36
C PHE A 123 10.31 -14.76 1.48
N GLU A 124 11.35 -13.92 1.56
CA GLU A 124 12.37 -14.00 2.60
C GLU A 124 11.78 -13.74 4.00
N MET A 125 11.05 -12.63 4.16
CA MET A 125 10.41 -12.28 5.44
C MET A 125 9.30 -13.28 5.81
N GLY A 126 8.63 -13.86 4.83
CA GLY A 126 7.71 -14.97 5.00
C GLY A 126 8.40 -16.18 5.61
N HIS A 127 9.55 -16.60 5.08
CA HIS A 127 10.34 -17.69 5.65
C HIS A 127 10.73 -17.44 7.10
N GLU A 128 11.18 -16.23 7.43
CA GLU A 128 11.55 -15.87 8.80
C GLU A 128 10.36 -15.98 9.76
N LEU A 129 9.22 -15.37 9.41
CA LEU A 129 8.01 -15.40 10.24
C LEU A 129 7.50 -16.84 10.41
N LEU A 130 7.54 -17.64 9.34
CA LEU A 130 7.06 -19.03 9.33
C LEU A 130 8.03 -20.00 10.03
N ALA A 131 9.25 -19.57 10.32
CA ALA A 131 10.24 -20.34 11.08
C ALA A 131 10.21 -20.07 12.60
N LEU A 132 9.43 -19.09 13.07
CA LEU A 132 9.35 -18.76 14.49
C LEU A 132 8.80 -19.93 15.33
N PRO A 133 9.34 -20.16 16.55
CA PRO A 133 8.82 -21.20 17.46
C PRO A 133 7.33 -21.02 17.76
N LYS A 134 6.89 -19.77 17.93
CA LYS A 134 5.48 -19.38 18.05
C LYS A 134 5.00 -18.78 16.73
N ARG A 135 4.95 -19.63 15.69
CA ARG A 135 4.56 -19.23 14.33
C ARG A 135 3.25 -18.42 14.29
N PRO A 136 3.19 -17.32 13.53
CA PRO A 136 1.94 -16.62 13.24
C PRO A 136 0.91 -17.52 12.55
N THR A 137 -0.37 -17.30 12.88
CA THR A 137 -1.50 -17.95 12.19
C THR A 137 -2.20 -17.02 11.21
N ALA A 138 -1.85 -15.74 11.21
CA ALA A 138 -2.23 -14.80 10.17
C ALA A 138 -1.01 -13.92 9.83
N ILE A 139 -0.83 -13.59 8.56
CA ILE A 139 0.15 -12.60 8.11
C ILE A 139 -0.56 -11.52 7.28
N PHE A 140 -0.32 -10.27 7.65
CA PHE A 140 -0.62 -9.12 6.80
C PHE A 140 0.67 -8.63 6.14
N ALA A 141 0.70 -8.60 4.81
CA ALA A 141 1.78 -7.98 4.05
C ALA A 141 1.32 -6.63 3.49
N ALA A 142 2.18 -5.62 3.62
CA ALA A 142 1.86 -4.24 3.28
C ALA A 142 1.63 -3.97 1.77
N ASN A 143 1.84 -4.98 0.91
CA ASN A 143 1.29 -5.03 -0.44
C ASN A 143 1.03 -6.47 -0.91
N ASP A 144 0.35 -6.61 -2.05
CA ASP A 144 0.02 -7.92 -2.63
C ASP A 144 1.23 -8.69 -3.20
N GLU A 145 2.28 -8.00 -3.67
CA GLU A 145 3.51 -8.67 -4.17
C GLU A 145 4.24 -9.39 -3.04
N MET A 146 4.41 -8.73 -1.89
CA MET A 146 4.98 -9.37 -0.72
C MET A 146 4.07 -10.47 -0.17
N ALA A 147 2.74 -10.28 -0.21
CA ALA A 147 1.80 -11.33 0.17
C ALA A 147 1.98 -12.58 -0.72
N ALA A 148 2.13 -12.40 -2.04
CA ALA A 148 2.43 -13.51 -2.95
C ALA A 148 3.77 -14.19 -2.62
N GLY A 149 4.79 -13.42 -2.22
CA GLY A 149 6.04 -13.96 -1.69
C GLY A 149 5.84 -14.83 -0.45
N VAL A 150 5.04 -14.37 0.52
CA VAL A 150 4.68 -15.15 1.73
C VAL A 150 3.96 -16.44 1.36
N LEU A 151 3.03 -16.38 0.40
CA LEU A 151 2.32 -17.56 -0.08
C LEU A 151 3.30 -18.59 -0.66
N ALA A 152 4.28 -18.16 -1.46
CA ALA A 152 5.31 -19.05 -1.97
C ALA A 152 6.17 -19.67 -0.85
N ALA A 153 6.54 -18.89 0.17
CA ALA A 153 7.27 -19.39 1.34
C ALA A 153 6.44 -20.39 2.16
N ALA A 154 5.13 -20.17 2.30
CA ALA A 154 4.23 -21.11 2.95
C ALA A 154 4.13 -22.44 2.19
N ILE A 155 3.96 -22.37 0.87
CA ILE A 155 3.90 -23.55 -0.01
C ILE A 155 5.19 -24.36 0.09
N GLU A 156 6.37 -23.71 0.03
CA GLU A 156 7.66 -24.39 0.14
C GLU A 156 7.83 -25.15 1.47
N ARG A 157 7.25 -24.60 2.54
CA ARG A 157 7.28 -25.21 3.88
C ARG A 157 6.13 -26.19 4.13
N GLY A 158 5.29 -26.45 3.13
CA GLY A 158 4.11 -27.31 3.25
C GLY A 158 3.06 -26.77 4.23
N ILE A 159 3.01 -25.45 4.43
CA ILE A 159 2.02 -24.78 5.29
C ILE A 159 0.77 -24.49 4.47
N ASP A 160 -0.36 -25.00 4.92
CA ASP A 160 -1.64 -24.81 4.25
C ASP A 160 -2.16 -23.36 4.42
N VAL A 161 -2.49 -22.73 3.29
CA VAL A 161 -3.19 -21.43 3.22
C VAL A 161 -4.55 -21.71 2.60
N PRO A 162 -5.67 -21.45 3.30
CA PRO A 162 -5.77 -20.72 4.56
C PRO A 162 -5.73 -21.59 5.82
N GLY A 163 -5.68 -22.92 5.71
CA GLY A 163 -6.01 -23.82 6.82
C GLY A 163 -5.08 -23.74 8.02
N GLN A 164 -3.82 -23.35 7.84
CA GLN A 164 -2.84 -23.15 8.92
C GLN A 164 -2.30 -21.71 9.02
N LEU A 165 -2.58 -20.90 8.00
CA LEU A 165 -2.12 -19.53 7.86
C LEU A 165 -3.13 -18.72 7.06
N SER A 166 -3.74 -17.72 7.68
CA SER A 166 -4.45 -16.66 6.95
C SER A 166 -3.44 -15.66 6.38
N LEU A 167 -3.72 -15.14 5.19
CA LEU A 167 -2.84 -14.21 4.49
C LEU A 167 -3.65 -13.07 3.86
N VAL A 168 -3.21 -11.83 4.10
CA VAL A 168 -3.82 -10.62 3.57
C VAL A 168 -2.75 -9.72 2.94
N GLY A 169 -3.02 -9.16 1.78
CA GLY A 169 -2.22 -8.16 1.09
C GLY A 169 -2.85 -6.77 1.12
N PHE A 170 -2.30 -5.85 0.33
CA PHE A 170 -2.77 -4.47 0.21
C PHE A 170 -2.51 -3.92 -1.20
N GLY A 171 -3.45 -3.17 -1.74
CA GLY A 171 -3.38 -2.50 -3.04
C GLY A 171 -4.42 -3.01 -4.04
N GLY A 172 -4.76 -4.29 -4.01
CA GLY A 172 -5.63 -4.92 -5.00
C GLY A 172 -4.94 -5.21 -6.33
N LEU A 173 -3.63 -5.47 -6.32
CA LEU A 173 -2.83 -5.79 -7.51
C LEU A 173 -3.26 -7.12 -8.13
N ALA A 174 -2.99 -7.29 -9.43
CA ALA A 174 -3.41 -8.46 -10.20
C ALA A 174 -2.95 -9.79 -9.58
N VAL A 175 -1.75 -9.82 -8.99
CA VAL A 175 -1.17 -11.01 -8.33
C VAL A 175 -2.08 -11.58 -7.24
N SER A 176 -2.85 -10.73 -6.55
CA SER A 176 -3.80 -11.15 -5.51
C SER A 176 -4.94 -12.03 -6.05
N THR A 177 -5.21 -11.95 -7.35
CA THR A 177 -6.25 -12.75 -8.04
C THR A 177 -5.70 -13.88 -8.91
N HIS A 178 -4.41 -13.88 -9.22
CA HIS A 178 -3.76 -14.87 -10.08
C HIS A 178 -3.15 -16.06 -9.30
N THR A 179 -3.16 -15.97 -7.97
CA THR A 179 -2.67 -17.00 -7.04
C THR A 179 -3.77 -17.97 -6.65
N TRP A 180 -3.38 -19.18 -6.23
CA TRP A 180 -4.25 -20.11 -5.52
C TRP A 180 -3.64 -20.48 -4.16
N PRO A 181 -4.37 -20.28 -3.05
CA PRO A 181 -5.63 -19.54 -2.95
C PRO A 181 -5.48 -18.08 -3.37
N ARG A 182 -6.57 -17.43 -3.80
CA ARG A 182 -6.54 -15.99 -4.08
C ARG A 182 -6.36 -15.23 -2.77
N ILE A 183 -5.48 -14.24 -2.79
CA ILE A 183 -5.07 -13.45 -1.63
C ILE A 183 -6.13 -12.38 -1.32
N ALA A 184 -6.67 -12.37 -0.10
CA ALA A 184 -7.50 -11.30 0.43
C ALA A 184 -6.69 -10.00 0.47
N THR A 185 -7.31 -8.87 0.18
CA THR A 185 -6.55 -7.61 -0.01
C THR A 185 -7.41 -6.39 0.23
N VAL A 186 -6.79 -5.31 0.71
CA VAL A 186 -7.38 -3.97 0.63
C VAL A 186 -7.25 -3.49 -0.80
N ARG A 187 -8.36 -3.51 -1.55
CA ARG A 187 -8.42 -3.00 -2.91
C ARG A 187 -8.61 -1.49 -2.89
N GLN A 188 -7.73 -0.80 -3.60
CA GLN A 188 -7.91 0.60 -3.94
C GLN A 188 -8.49 0.71 -5.35
N SER A 189 -9.31 1.72 -5.61
CA SER A 189 -9.82 1.99 -6.96
C SER A 189 -8.74 2.63 -7.84
N THR A 190 -7.56 2.03 -8.00
CA THR A 190 -6.39 2.63 -8.66
C THR A 190 -6.69 3.14 -10.09
N ILE A 191 -7.52 2.41 -10.84
CA ILE A 191 -7.98 2.84 -12.18
C ILE A 191 -8.80 4.13 -12.10
N GLU A 192 -9.71 4.21 -11.12
CA GLU A 192 -10.53 5.39 -10.90
C GLU A 192 -9.70 6.57 -10.41
N ILE A 193 -8.74 6.33 -9.51
CA ILE A 193 -7.78 7.33 -9.03
C ILE A 193 -7.00 7.90 -10.21
N ALA A 194 -6.41 7.04 -11.05
CA ALA A 194 -5.65 7.47 -12.22
C ALA A 194 -6.52 8.24 -13.22
N ARG A 195 -7.75 7.77 -13.48
CA ARG A 195 -8.71 8.46 -14.35
C ARG A 195 -9.06 9.84 -13.82
N LEU A 196 -9.36 9.95 -12.53
CA LEU A 196 -9.73 11.21 -11.90
C LEU A 196 -8.55 12.18 -11.86
N ALA A 197 -7.34 11.69 -11.58
CA ALA A 197 -6.11 12.47 -11.63
C ALA A 197 -5.85 13.03 -13.03
N GLY A 198 -5.91 12.17 -14.06
CA GLY A 198 -5.74 12.59 -15.45
C GLY A 198 -6.79 13.60 -15.91
N ASN A 199 -8.06 13.33 -15.64
CA ASN A 199 -9.15 14.26 -15.98
C ASN A 199 -8.97 15.61 -15.27
N SER A 200 -8.57 15.61 -14.00
CA SER A 200 -8.35 16.85 -13.24
C SER A 200 -7.20 17.69 -13.81
N LEU A 201 -6.15 17.04 -14.32
CA LEU A 201 -5.04 17.71 -15.01
C LEU A 201 -5.50 18.33 -16.34
N ILE A 202 -6.33 17.62 -17.11
CA ILE A 202 -6.84 18.08 -18.41
C ILE A 202 -7.85 19.21 -18.25
N GLU A 203 -8.80 19.09 -17.32
CA GLU A 203 -9.86 20.08 -17.09
C GLU A 203 -9.30 21.44 -16.62
N ARG A 204 -8.12 21.45 -15.98
CA ARG A 204 -7.39 22.67 -15.60
C ARG A 204 -7.21 23.62 -16.78
N ASP A 205 -6.87 23.10 -17.95
CA ASP A 205 -6.57 23.91 -19.14
C ASP A 205 -7.83 24.64 -19.68
N THR A 206 -9.01 24.26 -19.18
CA THR A 206 -10.30 24.78 -19.67
C THR A 206 -11.00 25.76 -18.74
N ARG A 207 -10.51 25.96 -17.50
CA ARG A 207 -11.18 26.80 -16.50
C ARG A 207 -10.20 27.69 -15.73
N ASP A 208 -10.20 28.99 -16.05
CA ASP A 208 -9.54 30.01 -15.25
C ASP A 208 -10.13 30.06 -13.83
N GLY A 209 -9.31 29.78 -12.81
CA GLY A 209 -9.58 30.16 -11.41
C GLY A 209 -10.02 29.07 -10.42
N VAL A 210 -9.90 27.78 -10.72
CA VAL A 210 -10.12 26.73 -9.70
C VAL A 210 -8.88 26.56 -8.83
N ALA A 211 -9.04 26.61 -7.50
CA ALA A 211 -7.98 26.33 -6.54
C ALA A 211 -7.40 24.93 -6.79
N TRP A 212 -6.08 24.88 -6.99
CA TRP A 212 -5.38 23.72 -7.51
C TRP A 212 -5.08 22.68 -6.43
N ASP A 213 -4.75 23.17 -5.25
CA ASP A 213 -4.43 22.36 -4.08
C ASP A 213 -5.71 21.82 -3.47
N ARG A 214 -5.93 20.52 -3.68
CA ARG A 214 -7.05 19.81 -3.06
C ARG A 214 -6.68 18.37 -2.76
N VAL A 215 -7.24 17.89 -1.66
CA VAL A 215 -7.18 16.49 -1.25
C VAL A 215 -8.52 15.85 -1.60
N VAL A 216 -8.46 14.77 -2.38
CA VAL A 216 -9.60 13.93 -2.72
C VAL A 216 -9.40 12.58 -2.04
N THR A 217 -10.23 12.28 -1.05
CA THR A 217 -10.25 10.98 -0.39
C THR A 217 -11.02 9.97 -1.24
N MET A 218 -10.36 8.90 -1.60
CA MET A 218 -10.87 7.83 -2.46
C MET A 218 -11.31 6.65 -1.60
N PRO A 219 -12.37 5.91 -1.99
CA PRO A 219 -12.80 4.73 -1.26
C PRO A 219 -11.77 3.60 -1.40
N TYR A 220 -11.78 2.71 -0.41
CA TYR A 220 -11.12 1.41 -0.46
C TYR A 220 -12.12 0.32 -0.06
N GLU A 221 -11.76 -0.94 -0.32
CA GLU A 221 -12.55 -2.09 0.08
C GLU A 221 -11.63 -3.20 0.59
N LEU A 222 -11.92 -3.78 1.77
CA LEU A 222 -11.30 -5.03 2.18
C LEU A 222 -11.98 -6.20 1.47
N VAL A 223 -11.33 -6.73 0.43
CA VAL A 223 -11.83 -7.85 -0.36
C VAL A 223 -11.39 -9.16 0.29
N THR A 224 -12.32 -9.83 0.97
CA THR A 224 -12.10 -11.18 1.52
C THR A 224 -12.03 -12.22 0.40
N ARG A 225 -11.12 -13.20 0.54
CA ARG A 225 -10.88 -14.27 -0.43
C ARG A 225 -10.47 -15.57 0.26
N GLN A 226 -10.10 -16.57 -0.54
CA GLN A 226 -9.76 -17.91 -0.08
C GLN A 226 -8.52 -17.99 0.81
N SER A 227 -7.68 -16.96 0.87
CA SER A 227 -6.49 -16.96 1.73
C SER A 227 -6.76 -16.63 3.19
N MET A 228 -8.02 -16.44 3.61
CA MET A 228 -8.38 -16.22 5.01
C MET A 228 -9.34 -17.30 5.52
N ALA A 229 -9.12 -17.78 6.73
CA ALA A 229 -10.01 -18.68 7.46
C ALA A 229 -9.93 -18.42 8.97
N PRO A 230 -10.93 -18.85 9.76
CA PRO A 230 -10.85 -18.79 11.21
C PRO A 230 -9.59 -19.48 11.75
N ALA A 231 -9.02 -18.94 12.83
CA ALA A 231 -7.86 -19.52 13.48
C ALA A 231 -8.14 -20.96 13.93
N VAL A 232 -7.21 -21.87 13.63
CA VAL A 232 -7.25 -23.23 14.17
C VAL A 232 -7.02 -23.14 15.68
N ARG A 233 -7.92 -23.77 16.44
CA ARG A 233 -7.84 -23.86 17.91
C ARG A 233 -6.65 -24.67 18.37
#